data_AF-A0A2R5FUT6-F1
#
_entry.id   AF-A0A2R5FUT6-F1
#
_cell.length_a   1.000
_cell.length_b   1.000
_cell.length_c   1.000
_cell.angle_alpha   90.00
_cell.angle_beta   90.00
_cell.angle_gamma   90.00
#
_symmetry.space_group_name_H-M   'P 1'
#
loop_
_entity.id
_entity.type
_entity.pdbx_description
1 polymer ?
#
loop_
_entity_poly.entity_id
_entity_poly.type
_entity_poly.pdbx_seq_one_letter_code
_entity_poly.pdbx_strand_id
1 'polypeptide(L)'
;MNRTNSPNLSESTTQWLIEKDYNPSDLNQPGENGDTALMKATREGVYTVVKELIDAGADINARNSDRNNALWFACFGNHYDLINLLLASNINIDNQNDNGATVLMYAASAGKTEVVKLLLQHHPNLYLKNLDDYKAIDFASNVEVLRIIKNAIKSDIGQSLS
;
A
#
# COMPACT_ATOMS: atom_id res chain seq x y z
N MET A 1 17.24 -34.18 -4.89
CA MET A 1 16.93 -33.64 -3.54
C MET A 1 16.95 -32.12 -3.65
N ASN A 2 15.83 -31.51 -4.03
CA ASN A 2 15.73 -30.04 -4.01
C ASN A 2 15.66 -29.66 -2.54
N ARG A 3 16.73 -29.08 -2.01
CA ARG A 3 16.66 -28.30 -0.77
C ARG A 3 15.64 -27.21 -1.08
N THR A 4 14.47 -27.29 -0.48
CA THR A 4 13.48 -26.23 -0.55
C THR A 4 14.19 -24.96 -0.10
N ASN A 5 14.33 -23.97 -0.97
CA ASN A 5 14.71 -22.62 -0.57
C ASN A 5 13.53 -22.05 0.22
N SER A 6 13.31 -22.59 1.43
CA SER A 6 12.30 -22.10 2.35
C SER A 6 12.62 -20.63 2.65
N PRO A 7 11.62 -19.74 2.62
CA PRO A 7 11.86 -18.33 2.89
C PRO A 7 12.54 -18.17 4.26
N ASN A 8 13.58 -17.34 4.35
CA ASN A 8 14.33 -17.16 5.59
C ASN A 8 13.55 -16.26 6.55
N LEU A 9 12.59 -16.86 7.27
CA LEU A 9 11.72 -16.19 8.24
C LEU A 9 12.15 -16.52 9.66
N SER A 10 11.91 -15.60 10.61
CA SER A 10 12.08 -15.88 12.02
C SER A 10 11.07 -16.93 12.50
N GLU A 11 11.36 -17.56 13.64
CA GLU A 11 10.42 -18.47 14.30
C GLU A 11 9.10 -17.76 14.63
N SER A 12 9.16 -16.52 15.11
CA SER A 12 7.98 -15.71 15.40
C SER A 12 7.13 -15.42 14.16
N THR A 13 7.74 -15.11 13.03
CA THR A 13 7.00 -14.87 11.78
C THR A 13 6.42 -16.16 11.23
N THR A 14 7.17 -17.26 11.28
CA THR A 14 6.67 -18.58 10.89
C THR A 14 5.47 -18.99 11.74
N GLN A 15 5.54 -18.80 13.05
CA GLN A 15 4.45 -19.09 13.98
C GLN A 15 3.24 -18.18 13.71
N TRP A 16 3.47 -16.88 13.49
CA TRP A 16 2.40 -15.94 13.13
C TRP A 16 1.68 -16.35 11.84
N LEU A 17 2.41 -16.80 10.82
CA LEU A 17 1.81 -17.28 9.56
C LEU A 17 0.91 -18.49 9.79
N ILE A 18 1.40 -19.47 10.55
CA ILE A 18 0.64 -20.68 10.89
C ILE A 18 -0.63 -20.32 11.68
N GLU A 19 -0.53 -19.43 12.67
CA GLU A 19 -1.67 -18.96 13.48
C GLU A 19 -2.74 -18.22 12.67
N LYS A 20 -2.35 -17.66 11.51
CA LYS A 20 -3.24 -16.94 10.60
C LYS A 20 -3.64 -17.77 9.38
N ASP A 21 -3.37 -19.08 9.41
CA ASP A 21 -3.67 -20.06 8.35
C ASP A 21 -2.96 -19.78 7.01
N TYR A 22 -1.78 -19.14 7.03
CA TYR A 22 -0.91 -18.97 5.86
C TYR A 22 0.21 -20.01 5.82
N ASN A 23 0.56 -20.48 4.62
CA ASN A 23 1.69 -21.39 4.42
C ASN A 23 3.04 -20.64 4.44
N PRO A 24 3.94 -20.89 5.41
CA PRO A 24 5.26 -20.24 5.45
C PRO A 24 6.17 -20.58 4.27
N SER A 25 5.86 -21.62 3.49
CA SER A 25 6.60 -22.00 2.28
C SER A 25 6.06 -21.34 1.01
N ASP A 26 4.89 -20.72 1.06
CA ASP A 26 4.27 -20.00 -0.07
C ASP A 26 3.71 -18.66 0.42
N LEU A 27 4.57 -17.63 0.39
CA LEU A 27 4.24 -16.30 0.90
C LEU A 27 3.17 -15.56 0.06
N ASN A 28 2.86 -16.08 -1.12
CA ASN A 28 1.91 -15.49 -2.06
C ASN A 28 0.59 -16.26 -2.11
N GLN A 29 0.41 -17.28 -1.26
CA GLN A 29 -0.85 -17.97 -1.12
C GLN A 29 -1.95 -16.97 -0.75
N PRO A 30 -3.05 -16.91 -1.51
CA PRO A 30 -4.20 -16.11 -1.13
C PRO A 30 -4.93 -16.75 0.04
N GLY A 31 -5.18 -15.96 1.09
CA GLY A 31 -6.06 -16.31 2.20
C GLY A 31 -7.51 -15.90 1.93
N GLU A 32 -8.24 -15.61 3.01
CA GLU A 32 -9.61 -15.10 2.94
C GLU A 32 -9.68 -13.78 2.14
N ASN A 33 -10.68 -13.63 1.27
CA ASN A 33 -10.85 -12.47 0.37
C ASN A 33 -9.66 -12.19 -0.57
N GLY A 34 -8.79 -13.18 -0.78
CA GLY A 34 -7.59 -13.03 -1.62
C GLY A 34 -6.46 -12.25 -0.97
N ASP A 35 -6.56 -11.92 0.33
CA ASP A 35 -5.48 -11.25 1.04
C ASP A 35 -4.26 -12.19 1.15
N THR A 36 -3.07 -11.72 0.80
CA THR A 36 -1.82 -12.44 1.10
C THR A 36 -1.41 -12.23 2.56
N ALA A 37 -0.47 -13.04 3.05
CA ALA A 37 0.11 -12.86 4.38
C ALA A 37 0.65 -11.42 4.57
N LEU A 38 1.27 -10.85 3.54
CA LEU A 38 1.78 -9.47 3.55
C LEU A 38 0.67 -8.45 3.79
N MET A 39 -0.47 -8.59 3.11
CA MET A 39 -1.63 -7.72 3.30
C MET A 39 -2.23 -7.85 4.69
N LYS A 40 -2.39 -9.09 5.17
CA LYS A 40 -2.92 -9.37 6.50
C LYS A 40 -2.04 -8.76 7.60
N ALA A 41 -0.73 -8.99 7.55
CA ALA A 41 0.23 -8.43 8.50
C ALA A 41 0.24 -6.89 8.45
N THR A 42 0.14 -6.33 7.24
CA THR A 42 0.08 -4.87 7.05
C THR A 42 -1.19 -4.28 7.65
N ARG A 43 -2.35 -4.93 7.45
CA ARG A 43 -3.63 -4.50 8.04
C ARG A 43 -3.58 -4.52 9.57
N GLU A 44 -2.96 -5.55 10.14
CA GLU A 44 -2.78 -5.69 11.59
C GLU A 44 -1.67 -4.81 12.17
N GLY A 45 -0.86 -4.13 11.33
CA GLY A 45 0.20 -3.23 11.79
C GLY A 45 1.45 -3.95 12.30
N VAL A 46 1.66 -5.22 11.92
CA VAL A 46 2.76 -6.04 12.46
C VAL A 46 4.05 -5.78 11.66
N TYR A 47 4.77 -4.72 12.00
CA TYR A 47 5.96 -4.26 11.27
C TYR A 47 7.01 -5.35 11.01
N THR A 48 7.36 -6.13 12.04
CA THR A 48 8.39 -7.18 11.96
C THR A 48 8.03 -8.25 10.93
N VAL A 49 6.78 -8.71 10.94
CA VAL A 49 6.28 -9.70 9.98
C VAL A 49 6.27 -9.12 8.56
N VAL A 50 5.77 -7.89 8.38
CA VAL A 50 5.76 -7.25 7.05
C VAL A 50 7.17 -7.14 6.49
N LYS A 51 8.13 -6.68 7.31
CA LYS A 51 9.51 -6.55 6.90
C LYS A 51 10.12 -7.90 6.50
N GLU A 52 9.95 -8.93 7.32
CA GLU A 52 10.50 -10.26 7.01
C GLU A 52 9.86 -10.86 5.75
N LEU A 53 8.57 -10.69 5.54
CA LEU A 53 7.90 -11.16 4.32
C LEU A 53 8.45 -10.48 3.07
N ILE A 54 8.70 -9.16 3.11
CA ILE A 54 9.31 -8.41 2.00
C ILE A 54 10.75 -8.89 1.76
N ASP A 55 11.56 -8.99 2.82
CA ASP A 55 12.95 -9.43 2.75
C ASP A 55 13.05 -10.88 2.23
N ALA A 56 12.04 -11.71 2.51
CA ALA A 56 11.94 -13.10 2.05
C ALA A 56 11.31 -13.27 0.66
N GLY A 57 10.97 -12.17 -0.02
CA GLY A 57 10.52 -12.18 -1.42
C GLY A 57 9.02 -12.37 -1.64
N ALA A 58 8.18 -12.04 -0.66
CA ALA A 58 6.74 -11.92 -0.90
C ALA A 58 6.46 -10.89 -2.01
N ASP A 59 5.44 -11.15 -2.83
CA ASP A 59 5.03 -10.23 -3.89
C ASP A 59 4.43 -8.95 -3.28
N ILE A 60 5.25 -7.90 -3.25
CA ILE A 60 4.88 -6.56 -2.76
C ILE A 60 3.70 -5.95 -3.54
N ASN A 61 3.50 -6.36 -4.80
CA ASN A 61 2.48 -5.85 -5.70
C ASN A 61 1.28 -6.79 -5.85
N ALA A 62 1.21 -7.85 -5.05
CA ALA A 62 0.03 -8.68 -4.95
C ALA A 62 -1.21 -7.82 -4.66
N ARG A 63 -2.38 -8.29 -5.11
CA ARG A 63 -3.65 -7.62 -4.90
C ARG A 63 -4.71 -8.63 -4.47
N ASN A 64 -5.55 -8.22 -3.53
CA ASN A 64 -6.66 -9.05 -3.05
C ASN A 64 -7.84 -9.03 -4.05
N SER A 65 -8.96 -9.65 -3.67
CA SER A 65 -10.16 -9.72 -4.54
C SER A 65 -10.72 -8.35 -4.92
N ASP A 66 -10.57 -7.33 -4.08
CA ASP A 66 -10.99 -5.94 -4.36
C ASP A 66 -9.93 -5.14 -5.15
N ARG A 67 -8.86 -5.81 -5.58
CA ARG A 67 -7.64 -5.25 -6.18
C ARG A 67 -6.86 -4.29 -5.27
N ASN A 68 -7.05 -4.34 -3.95
CA ASN A 68 -6.24 -3.59 -3.00
C ASN A 68 -4.88 -4.28 -2.78
N ASN A 69 -3.80 -3.50 -2.67
CA ASN A 69 -2.45 -3.99 -2.32
C ASN A 69 -2.14 -3.68 -0.84
N ALA A 70 -0.96 -4.08 -0.34
CA ALA A 70 -0.56 -3.84 1.04
C ALA A 70 -0.63 -2.35 1.45
N LEU A 71 -0.26 -1.42 0.55
CA LEU A 71 -0.26 0.02 0.84
C LEU A 71 -1.65 0.56 1.22
N TRP A 72 -2.71 0.03 0.59
CA TRP A 72 -4.08 0.36 0.96
C TRP A 72 -4.36 0.09 2.44
N PHE A 73 -3.92 -1.06 2.95
CA PHE A 73 -4.14 -1.44 4.35
C PHE A 73 -3.29 -0.63 5.32
N ALA A 74 -2.04 -0.31 4.96
CA ALA A 74 -1.19 0.56 5.78
C ALA A 74 -1.80 1.97 5.92
N CYS A 75 -2.24 2.55 4.79
CA CYS A 75 -2.91 3.85 4.78
C CYS A 75 -4.27 3.82 5.48
N PHE A 76 -5.03 2.73 5.38
CA PHE A 76 -6.28 2.55 6.10
C PHE A 76 -6.07 2.51 7.63
N GLY A 77 -5.05 1.77 8.08
CA GLY A 77 -4.69 1.63 9.49
C GLY A 77 -3.92 2.80 10.11
N ASN A 78 -3.46 3.78 9.30
CA ASN A 78 -2.53 4.84 9.73
C ASN A 78 -1.17 4.32 10.24
N HIS A 79 -0.71 3.19 9.70
CA HIS A 79 0.59 2.60 10.07
C HIS A 79 1.71 3.30 9.32
N TYR A 80 2.12 4.48 9.79
CA TYR A 80 3.04 5.38 9.07
C TYR A 80 4.42 4.76 8.78
N ASP A 81 4.92 3.96 9.72
CA ASP A 81 6.14 3.16 9.57
C ASP A 81 6.02 2.12 8.45
N LEU A 82 4.88 1.44 8.36
CA LEU A 82 4.58 0.52 7.26
C LEU A 82 4.38 1.23 5.94
N ILE A 83 3.75 2.41 5.91
CA ILE A 83 3.65 3.22 4.68
C ILE A 83 5.04 3.51 4.13
N ASN A 84 5.95 3.99 4.99
CA ASN A 84 7.33 4.28 4.58
C ASN A 84 8.08 3.03 4.12
N LEU A 85 7.95 1.91 4.85
CA LEU A 85 8.58 0.64 4.47
C LEU A 85 8.11 0.17 3.08
N LEU A 86 6.79 0.16 2.84
CA LEU A 86 6.20 -0.30 1.59
C LEU A 86 6.60 0.60 0.42
N LEU A 87 6.56 1.92 0.60
CA LEU A 87 6.96 2.90 -0.42
C LEU A 87 8.46 2.81 -0.76
N ALA A 88 9.31 2.45 0.21
CA ALA A 88 10.73 2.16 -0.03
C ALA A 88 10.96 0.81 -0.73
N SER A 89 9.95 -0.07 -0.78
CA SER A 89 10.05 -1.44 -1.30
C SER A 89 9.47 -1.60 -2.73
N ASN A 90 9.42 -0.53 -3.52
CA ASN A 90 8.91 -0.52 -4.90
C ASN A 90 7.45 -1.03 -5.03
N ILE A 91 6.61 -0.80 -4.01
CA ILE A 91 5.18 -1.03 -4.13
C ILE A 91 4.58 -0.06 -5.16
N ASN A 92 3.63 -0.53 -5.95
CA ASN A 92 2.86 0.31 -6.86
C ASN A 92 1.94 1.25 -6.07
N ILE A 93 2.40 2.48 -5.86
CA ILE A 93 1.65 3.57 -5.20
C ILE A 93 0.37 3.94 -5.98
N ASP A 94 0.38 3.72 -7.30
CA ASP A 94 -0.69 4.07 -8.23
C ASP A 94 -1.68 2.92 -8.48
N ASN A 95 -1.61 1.84 -7.68
CA ASN A 95 -2.55 0.72 -7.80
C ASN A 95 -4.00 1.19 -7.63
N GLN A 96 -4.83 0.85 -8.62
CA GLN A 96 -6.26 1.10 -8.63
C GLN A 96 -7.04 -0.14 -8.20
N ASN A 97 -7.90 0.04 -7.20
CA ASN A 97 -8.84 -0.98 -6.75
C ASN A 97 -10.00 -1.17 -7.75
N ASP A 98 -10.97 -2.03 -7.44
CA ASP A 98 -12.11 -2.31 -8.35
C ASP A 98 -12.93 -1.07 -8.74
N ASN A 99 -12.97 -0.03 -7.91
CA ASN A 99 -13.65 1.22 -8.20
C ASN A 99 -12.78 2.22 -8.98
N GLY A 100 -11.58 1.80 -9.40
CA GLY A 100 -10.58 2.69 -9.98
C GLY A 100 -9.97 3.67 -8.97
N ALA A 101 -10.27 3.54 -7.68
CA ALA A 101 -9.72 4.45 -6.68
C ALA A 101 -8.23 4.15 -6.46
N THR A 102 -7.42 5.18 -6.18
CA THR A 102 -6.04 5.05 -5.70
C THR A 102 -5.98 5.30 -4.19
N VAL A 103 -4.90 4.88 -3.54
CA VAL A 103 -4.75 5.09 -2.08
C VAL A 103 -4.68 6.59 -1.72
N LEU A 104 -4.20 7.44 -2.64
CA LEU A 104 -4.21 8.89 -2.49
C LEU A 104 -5.64 9.46 -2.50
N MET A 105 -6.54 8.96 -3.35
CA MET A 105 -7.96 9.36 -3.34
C MET A 105 -8.62 9.01 -2.01
N TYR A 106 -8.34 7.82 -1.46
CA TYR A 106 -8.81 7.44 -0.13
C TYR A 106 -8.25 8.35 0.98
N ALA A 107 -6.94 8.60 0.99
CA ALA A 107 -6.34 9.46 2.00
C ALA A 107 -6.90 10.88 1.96
N ALA A 108 -7.19 11.39 0.76
CA ALA A 108 -7.82 12.68 0.54
C ALA A 108 -9.25 12.74 1.07
N SER A 109 -10.09 11.73 0.76
CA SER A 109 -11.49 11.67 1.22
C SER A 109 -11.60 11.45 2.72
N ALA A 110 -10.69 10.67 3.30
CA ALA A 110 -10.64 10.44 4.73
C ALA A 110 -10.04 11.62 5.51
N GLY A 111 -9.50 12.66 4.84
CA GLY A 111 -8.87 13.80 5.51
C GLY A 111 -7.56 13.46 6.23
N LYS A 112 -6.88 12.38 5.83
CA LYS A 112 -5.65 11.90 6.46
C LYS A 112 -4.46 12.72 5.98
N THR A 113 -4.38 13.97 6.44
CA THR A 113 -3.39 14.96 5.98
C THR A 113 -1.95 14.45 5.98
N GLU A 114 -1.52 13.76 7.04
CA GLU A 114 -0.14 13.23 7.10
C GLU A 114 0.09 12.08 6.13
N VAL A 115 -0.90 11.20 5.93
CA VAL A 115 -0.82 10.14 4.90
C VAL A 115 -0.73 10.76 3.50
N VAL A 116 -1.53 11.79 3.21
CA VAL A 116 -1.47 12.53 1.93
C VAL A 116 -0.07 13.09 1.71
N LYS A 117 0.52 13.76 2.72
CA LYS A 117 1.88 14.30 2.62
C LYS A 117 2.92 13.22 2.35
N LEU A 118 2.86 12.10 3.08
CA LEU A 118 3.79 10.98 2.88
C LEU A 118 3.68 10.39 1.48
N LEU A 119 2.46 10.12 1.01
CA LEU A 119 2.25 9.61 -0.35
C LEU A 119 2.85 10.57 -1.38
N LEU A 120 2.61 11.88 -1.26
CA LEU A 120 3.11 12.89 -2.20
C LEU A 120 4.64 13.00 -2.26
N GLN A 121 5.36 12.60 -1.20
CA GLN A 121 6.83 12.55 -1.23
C GLN A 121 7.37 11.48 -2.20
N HIS A 122 6.53 10.51 -2.58
CA HIS A 122 6.87 9.43 -3.51
C HIS A 122 6.25 9.63 -4.90
N HIS A 123 5.85 10.87 -5.24
CA HIS A 123 5.41 11.28 -6.57
C HIS A 123 4.34 10.37 -7.23
N PRO A 124 3.20 10.09 -6.56
CA PRO A 124 2.10 9.34 -7.15
C PRO A 124 1.53 10.11 -8.35
N ASN A 125 0.91 9.39 -9.28
CA ASN A 125 0.22 10.01 -10.39
C ASN A 125 -1.05 10.74 -9.92
N LEU A 126 -0.98 12.07 -9.88
CA LEU A 126 -2.06 12.94 -9.41
C LEU A 126 -3.26 13.03 -10.37
N TYR A 127 -3.12 12.48 -11.59
CA TYR A 127 -4.10 12.63 -12.66
C TYR A 127 -4.87 11.34 -12.96
N LEU A 128 -4.54 10.23 -12.30
CA LEU A 128 -5.33 9.00 -12.37
C LEU A 128 -6.78 9.28 -12.00
N LYS A 129 -7.69 8.66 -12.75
CA LYS A 129 -9.12 8.80 -12.58
C LYS A 129 -9.72 7.49 -12.10
N ASN A 130 -10.67 7.58 -11.17
CA ASN A 130 -11.51 6.46 -10.82
C ASN A 130 -12.55 6.19 -11.92
N LEU A 131 -13.45 5.21 -11.70
CA LEU A 131 -14.49 4.88 -12.69
C LEU A 131 -15.50 6.00 -12.95
N ASP A 132 -15.62 6.96 -12.04
CA ASP A 132 -16.50 8.14 -12.15
C ASP A 132 -15.76 9.38 -12.69
N ASP A 133 -14.60 9.20 -13.32
CA ASP A 133 -13.75 10.26 -13.87
C ASP A 133 -13.12 11.22 -12.84
N TYR A 134 -13.25 10.97 -11.54
CA TYR A 134 -12.68 11.78 -10.46
C TYR A 134 -11.21 11.47 -10.16
N LYS A 135 -10.44 12.52 -9.86
CA LYS A 135 -9.03 12.49 -9.47
C LYS A 135 -8.88 12.66 -7.96
N ALA A 136 -7.68 12.48 -7.43
CA ALA A 136 -7.40 12.66 -6.00
C ALA A 136 -7.81 14.04 -5.43
N ILE A 137 -7.68 15.11 -6.22
CA ILE A 137 -8.06 16.46 -5.79
C ILE A 137 -9.58 16.60 -5.56
N ASP A 138 -10.40 15.87 -6.30
CA ASP A 138 -11.86 15.92 -6.21
C ASP A 138 -12.38 15.30 -4.89
N PHE A 139 -11.55 14.46 -4.27
CA PHE A 139 -11.83 13.82 -2.98
C PHE A 139 -11.32 14.61 -1.77
N ALA A 140 -10.72 15.80 -1.93
CA ALA A 140 -10.17 16.54 -0.79
C ALA A 140 -11.25 16.91 0.24
N SER A 141 -11.23 16.28 1.42
CA SER A 141 -12.29 16.43 2.43
C SER A 141 -12.27 17.76 3.19
N ASN A 142 -11.16 18.49 3.14
CA ASN A 142 -10.99 19.78 3.80
C ASN A 142 -10.03 20.69 3.03
N VAL A 143 -10.02 21.97 3.42
CA VAL A 143 -9.22 23.02 2.77
C VAL A 143 -7.73 22.71 2.80
N GLU A 144 -7.24 22.08 3.87
CA GLU A 144 -5.82 21.77 4.01
C GLU A 144 -5.37 20.67 3.06
N VAL A 145 -6.11 19.56 2.98
CA VAL A 145 -5.85 18.48 2.01
C VAL A 145 -5.95 19.02 0.58
N LEU A 146 -6.97 19.83 0.29
CA LEU A 146 -7.15 20.46 -1.02
C LEU A 146 -5.94 21.32 -1.38
N ARG A 147 -5.47 22.15 -0.44
CA ARG A 147 -4.30 23.01 -0.60
C ARG A 147 -3.05 22.20 -0.89
N ILE A 148 -2.82 21.11 -0.15
CA ILE A 148 -1.65 20.24 -0.31
C ILE A 148 -1.64 19.60 -1.71
N ILE A 149 -2.72 18.94 -2.12
CA ILE A 149 -2.79 18.28 -3.44
C ILE A 149 -2.70 19.31 -4.58
N LYS A 150 -3.40 20.45 -4.44
CA LYS A 150 -3.34 21.54 -5.42
C LYS A 150 -1.93 22.10 -5.59
N ASN A 151 -1.16 22.20 -4.50
CA ASN A 151 0.24 22.63 -4.58
C ASN A 151 1.12 21.58 -5.26
N ALA A 152 0.92 20.29 -4.99
CA ALA A 152 1.65 19.22 -5.67
C ALA A 152 1.42 19.24 -7.19
N ILE A 153 0.17 19.42 -7.64
CA ILE A 153 -0.17 19.55 -9.07
C ILE A 153 0.53 20.76 -9.71
N LYS A 154 0.56 21.91 -9.03
CA LYS A 154 1.25 23.11 -9.55
C LYS A 154 2.75 22.88 -9.72
N SER A 155 3.38 22.22 -8.74
CA SER A 155 4.81 21.91 -8.78
C SER A 155 5.16 20.96 -9.92
N ASP A 156 4.32 19.94 -10.15
CA ASP A 156 4.49 18.96 -11.22
C ASP A 156 4.44 19.62 -12.62
N ILE A 157 3.45 20.49 -12.86
CA ILE A 157 3.36 21.29 -14.10
C ILE A 157 4.58 22.21 -14.25
N GLY A 158 5.05 22.81 -13.16
CA GLY A 158 6.22 23.69 -13.16
C GLY A 158 7.52 23.00 -13.59
N GLN A 159 7.69 21.71 -13.26
CA GLN A 159 8.85 20.91 -13.70
C GLN A 159 8.76 20.49 -15.16
N SER A 160 7.55 20.31 -15.71
CA SER A 160 7.38 19.93 -17.13
C SER A 160 7.73 21.05 -18.12
N LEU A 161 7.86 22.30 -17.64
CA LEU A 161 8.13 23.49 -18.44
C LEU A 161 9.57 24.03 -18.29
N SER A 162 10.42 23.38 -17.47
CA SER A 162 11.82 23.75 -17.20
C SER A 162 12.80 22.78 -17.84
#